data_AF-A0A7K2Q3D9-F1
#
_entry.id   AF-A0A7K2Q3D9-F1
#
_cell.length_a   1.000
_cell.length_b   1.000
_cell.length_c   1.000
_cell.angle_alpha   90.00
_cell.angle_beta   90.00
_cell.angle_gamma   90.00
#
_symmetry.space_group_name_H-M   'P 1'
#
loop_
_entity.id
_entity.type
_entity.pdbx_description
1 polymer ?
#
loop_
_entity_poly.entity_id
_entity_poly.type
_entity_poly.pdbx_seq_one_letter_code
_entity_poly.pdbx_strand_id
1 'polypeptide(L)'
;GIEERWSRKDLITERVNVFLGFPLGGLLALSIMTGAALVLHPEGIAVDHLSQVALPVVVSLGKVGFAFVLLGVFAATFGAALETALSCGYTVAQYFGWTWGKTHAPRAAARFHLIVIVSLLVGAMLVLTGIDPIKVTEYSLVFAAVALPLTYLPI
;
A
#
# COMPACT_ATOMS: atom_id res chain seq x y z
N GLY A 1 -19.73 -0.90 -3.67
CA GLY A 1 -19.79 0.55 -3.87
C GLY A 1 -21.17 1.11 -3.58
N ILE A 2 -21.55 1.25 -2.30
CA ILE A 2 -22.78 1.96 -1.92
C ILE A 2 -22.57 3.48 -2.09
N GLU A 3 -21.40 3.99 -1.69
CA GLU A 3 -21.04 5.40 -1.86
C GLU A 3 -20.78 5.75 -3.34
N GLU A 4 -20.02 4.92 -4.03
CA GLU A 4 -19.69 5.10 -5.46
C GLU A 4 -20.82 4.68 -6.43
N ARG A 5 -21.94 4.18 -5.91
CA ARG A 5 -23.13 3.74 -6.67
C ARG A 5 -22.81 2.80 -7.86
N TRP A 6 -21.90 1.86 -7.65
CA TRP A 6 -21.47 0.93 -8.68
C TRP A 6 -22.61 0.06 -9.22
N SER A 7 -22.58 -0.16 -10.53
CA SER A 7 -23.54 -0.94 -11.30
C SER A 7 -22.87 -2.17 -11.92
N ARG A 8 -23.66 -3.06 -12.53
CA ARG A 8 -23.12 -4.23 -13.26
C ARG A 8 -22.20 -3.85 -14.42
N LYS A 9 -22.34 -2.66 -14.99
CA LYS A 9 -21.50 -2.19 -16.10
C LYS A 9 -20.06 -1.93 -15.65
N ASP A 10 -19.87 -1.51 -14.40
CA ASP A 10 -18.57 -1.19 -13.83
C ASP A 10 -17.72 -2.44 -13.58
N LEU A 11 -18.35 -3.62 -13.49
CA LEU A 11 -17.64 -4.89 -13.34
C LEU A 11 -16.64 -5.17 -14.45
N ILE A 12 -16.90 -4.70 -15.68
CA ILE A 12 -15.95 -4.88 -16.79
C ILE A 12 -14.71 -4.04 -16.54
N THR A 13 -14.89 -2.77 -16.17
CA THR A 13 -13.80 -1.85 -15.85
C THR A 13 -12.96 -2.39 -14.68
N GLU A 14 -13.60 -2.83 -13.59
CA GLU A 14 -12.90 -3.39 -12.43
C GLU A 14 -12.12 -4.67 -12.78
N ARG A 15 -12.69 -5.55 -13.62
CA ARG A 15 -11.97 -6.74 -14.11
C ARG A 15 -10.74 -6.35 -14.91
N VAL A 16 -10.87 -5.41 -15.84
CA VAL A 16 -9.73 -4.92 -16.63
C VAL A 16 -8.67 -4.31 -15.72
N ASN A 17 -9.08 -3.50 -14.74
CA ASN A 17 -8.17 -2.90 -13.76
C ASN A 17 -7.39 -3.97 -12.99
N VAL A 18 -8.06 -5.02 -12.51
CA VAL A 18 -7.41 -6.15 -11.82
C VAL A 18 -6.49 -6.93 -12.76
N PHE A 19 -6.95 -7.31 -13.95
CA PHE A 19 -6.18 -8.12 -14.89
C PHE A 19 -4.96 -7.41 -15.48
N LEU A 20 -4.95 -6.08 -15.50
CA LEU A 20 -3.77 -5.30 -15.90
C LEU A 20 -2.92 -4.92 -14.69
N GLY A 21 -3.54 -4.43 -13.62
CA GLY A 21 -2.85 -3.91 -12.45
C GLY A 21 -2.00 -4.96 -11.73
N PHE A 22 -2.56 -6.15 -11.47
CA PHE A 22 -1.82 -7.20 -10.75
C PHE A 22 -0.60 -7.70 -11.52
N PRO A 23 -0.69 -8.08 -12.81
CA PRO A 23 0.48 -8.48 -13.57
C PRO A 23 1.52 -7.37 -13.74
N LEU A 24 1.10 -6.11 -13.91
CA LEU A 24 2.03 -4.98 -13.98
C LEU A 24 2.79 -4.79 -12.66
N GLY A 25 2.10 -4.90 -11.52
CA GLY A 25 2.74 -4.89 -10.21
C GLY A 25 3.73 -6.05 -10.01
N GLY A 26 3.35 -7.26 -10.42
CA GLY A 26 4.24 -8.43 -10.38
C GLY A 26 5.47 -8.26 -11.28
N LEU A 27 5.29 -7.76 -12.50
CA LEU A 27 6.39 -7.47 -13.43
C LEU A 27 7.33 -6.42 -12.85
N LEU A 28 6.80 -5.37 -12.21
CA LEU A 28 7.60 -4.35 -11.54
C LEU A 28 8.44 -4.97 -10.41
N ALA A 29 7.83 -5.81 -9.56
CA ALA A 29 8.54 -6.50 -8.47
C ALA A 29 9.67 -7.39 -9.00
N LEU A 30 9.41 -8.17 -10.06
CA LEU A 30 10.42 -9.01 -10.71
C LEU A 30 11.54 -8.17 -11.36
N SER A 31 11.19 -7.02 -11.95
CA SER A 31 12.16 -6.09 -12.54
C SER A 31 13.09 -5.52 -11.49
N ILE A 32 12.55 -5.12 -10.34
CA ILE A 32 13.33 -4.64 -9.20
C ILE A 32 14.27 -5.73 -8.68
N MET A 33 13.75 -6.95 -8.46
CA MET A 33 14.53 -8.09 -7.99
C MET A 33 15.66 -8.45 -8.97
N THR A 34 15.35 -8.46 -10.27
CA THR A 34 16.33 -8.75 -11.33
C THR A 34 17.39 -7.66 -11.41
N GLY A 35 17.01 -6.38 -11.30
CA GLY A 35 17.94 -5.25 -11.26
C GLY A 35 18.89 -5.33 -10.06
N ALA A 36 18.37 -5.66 -8.88
CA ALA A 36 19.21 -5.87 -7.70
C ALA A 36 20.16 -7.07 -7.89
N ALA A 37 19.66 -8.19 -8.41
CA ALA A 37 20.47 -9.38 -8.67
C ALA A 37 21.58 -9.13 -9.71
N LEU A 38 21.32 -8.38 -10.78
CA LEU A 38 22.31 -8.14 -11.83
C LEU A 38 23.35 -7.06 -11.47
N VAL A 39 22.98 -6.07 -10.65
CA VAL A 39 23.87 -4.95 -10.31
C VAL A 39 24.58 -5.17 -8.97
N LEU A 40 23.89 -5.66 -7.95
CA LEU A 40 24.42 -5.70 -6.58
C LEU A 40 25.11 -7.03 -6.25
N HIS A 41 24.55 -8.15 -6.73
CA HIS A 41 25.09 -9.48 -6.42
C HIS A 41 26.53 -9.71 -6.93
N PRO A 42 26.93 -9.29 -8.15
CA PRO A 42 28.31 -9.46 -8.61
C PRO A 42 29.35 -8.72 -7.75
N GLU A 43 28.95 -7.62 -7.13
CA GLU A 43 29.76 -6.82 -6.21
C GLU A 43 29.74 -7.37 -4.77
N GLY A 44 29.07 -8.50 -4.52
CA GLY A 44 28.94 -9.10 -3.19
C GLY A 44 28.06 -8.30 -2.23
N ILE A 45 27.21 -7.41 -2.73
CA ILE A 45 26.34 -6.55 -1.92
C ILE A 45 25.00 -7.26 -1.68
N ALA A 46 24.72 -7.58 -0.42
CA ALA A 46 23.41 -8.07 0.01
C ALA A 46 22.41 -6.91 0.18
N VAL A 47 21.13 -7.19 -0.08
CA VAL A 47 20.02 -6.25 0.10
C VAL A 47 19.39 -6.51 1.48
N ASP A 48 19.91 -5.84 2.49
CA ASP A 48 19.47 -5.93 3.89
C ASP A 48 18.54 -4.76 4.28
N HIS A 49 18.54 -3.68 3.49
CA HIS A 49 17.74 -2.48 3.75
C HIS A 49 16.94 -2.05 2.53
N LEU A 50 15.71 -1.58 2.76
CA LEU A 50 14.78 -1.13 1.71
C LEU A 50 15.37 -0.04 0.80
N SER A 51 16.23 0.84 1.34
CA SER A 51 16.88 1.90 0.55
C SER A 51 17.83 1.36 -0.53
N GLN A 52 18.40 0.16 -0.34
CA GLN A 52 19.33 -0.44 -1.30
C GLN A 52 18.64 -0.85 -2.60
N VAL A 53 17.31 -1.02 -2.58
CA VAL A 53 16.50 -1.35 -3.74
C VAL A 53 16.55 -0.25 -4.82
N ALA A 54 16.85 0.99 -4.44
CA ALA A 54 17.02 2.09 -5.39
C ALA A 54 18.40 2.06 -6.10
N LEU A 55 19.41 1.41 -5.50
CA LEU A 55 20.81 1.48 -5.97
C LEU A 55 20.99 1.06 -7.43
N PRO A 56 20.36 -0.02 -7.95
CA PRO A 56 20.49 -0.38 -9.36
C PRO A 56 20.11 0.75 -10.31
N VAL A 57 19.08 1.52 -9.96
CA VAL A 57 18.62 2.67 -10.75
C VAL A 57 19.58 3.86 -10.60
N VAL A 58 20.09 4.09 -9.39
CA VAL A 58 21.06 5.18 -9.15
C VAL A 58 22.37 4.93 -9.90
N VAL A 59 22.87 3.70 -9.90
CA VAL A 59 24.12 3.33 -10.58
C VAL A 59 23.98 3.47 -12.10
N SER A 60 22.82 3.12 -12.65
CA SER A 60 22.58 3.13 -14.10
C SER A 60 22.17 4.50 -14.66
N LEU A 61 21.30 5.24 -13.94
CA LEU A 61 20.66 6.47 -14.42
C LEU A 61 21.05 7.71 -13.61
N GLY A 62 21.92 7.58 -12.61
CA GLY A 62 22.41 8.67 -11.79
C GLY A 62 21.31 9.40 -11.02
N LYS A 63 21.52 10.70 -10.79
CA LYS A 63 20.61 11.54 -9.99
C LYS A 63 19.21 11.68 -10.60
N VAL A 64 19.11 11.63 -11.93
CA VAL A 64 17.82 11.73 -12.63
C VAL A 64 16.99 10.47 -12.39
N GLY A 65 17.58 9.28 -12.54
CA GLY A 65 16.91 8.03 -12.19
C GLY A 65 16.51 7.95 -10.73
N PHE A 66 17.37 8.43 -9.83
CA PHE A 66 17.06 8.52 -8.41
C PHE A 66 15.81 9.37 -8.13
N ALA A 67 15.67 10.52 -8.80
CA ALA A 67 14.50 11.38 -8.66
C ALA A 67 13.20 10.67 -9.09
N PHE A 68 13.24 9.91 -10.19
CA PHE A 68 12.10 9.10 -10.64
C PHE A 68 11.73 8.00 -9.66
N VAL A 69 12.72 7.30 -9.09
CA VAL A 69 12.47 6.27 -8.07
C VAL A 69 11.84 6.89 -6.83
N LEU A 70 12.36 8.01 -6.34
CA LEU A 70 11.77 8.71 -5.19
C LEU A 70 10.33 9.13 -5.46
N LEU A 71 10.04 9.70 -6.63
CA LEU A 71 8.69 10.09 -7.01
C LEU A 71 7.75 8.88 -7.10
N GLY A 72 8.21 7.78 -7.70
CA GLY A 72 7.43 6.54 -7.82
C GLY A 72 7.14 5.90 -6.46
N VAL A 73 8.16 5.78 -5.60
CA VAL A 73 8.02 5.25 -4.24
C VAL A 73 7.08 6.15 -3.42
N PHE A 74 7.23 7.47 -3.50
CA PHE A 74 6.33 8.41 -2.85
C PHE A 74 4.88 8.23 -3.31
N ALA A 75 4.64 8.23 -4.62
CA ALA A 75 3.29 8.08 -5.18
C ALA A 75 2.63 6.76 -4.75
N ALA A 76 3.37 5.64 -4.81
CA ALA A 76 2.87 4.33 -4.43
C ALA A 76 2.58 4.23 -2.92
N THR A 77 3.53 4.64 -2.08
CA THR A 77 3.39 4.54 -0.62
C THR A 77 2.37 5.51 -0.05
N PHE A 78 2.29 6.73 -0.59
CA PHE A 78 1.29 7.72 -0.19
C PHE A 78 -0.12 7.27 -0.56
N GLY A 79 -0.32 6.75 -1.79
CA GLY A 79 -1.59 6.18 -2.22
C GLY A 79 -2.04 5.03 -1.31
N ALA A 80 -1.14 4.08 -1.05
CA ALA A 80 -1.41 2.95 -0.16
C ALA A 80 -1.76 3.39 1.27
N ALA A 81 -1.06 4.40 1.81
CA ALA A 81 -1.35 4.93 3.14
C ALA A 81 -2.74 5.56 3.22
N LEU A 82 -3.15 6.34 2.21
CA LEU A 82 -4.49 6.94 2.14
C LEU A 82 -5.58 5.87 2.01
N GLU A 83 -5.40 4.90 1.12
CA GLU A 83 -6.34 3.79 0.93
C GLU A 83 -6.52 2.99 2.22
N THR A 84 -5.41 2.67 2.90
CA THR A 84 -5.43 1.92 4.17
C THR A 84 -6.15 2.71 5.27
N ALA A 85 -5.86 4.00 5.42
CA ALA A 85 -6.51 4.83 6.44
C ALA A 85 -8.01 4.98 6.19
N LEU A 86 -8.42 5.16 4.93
CA LEU A 86 -9.83 5.17 4.54
C LEU A 86 -10.48 3.82 4.86
N SER A 87 -9.83 2.70 4.50
CA SER A 87 -10.31 1.35 4.80
C SER A 87 -10.57 1.16 6.29
N CYS A 88 -9.64 1.57 7.17
CA CYS A 88 -9.86 1.57 8.62
C CYS A 88 -11.09 2.39 9.03
N GLY A 89 -11.22 3.61 8.50
CA GLY A 89 -12.38 4.47 8.73
C GLY A 89 -13.69 3.81 8.35
N TYR A 90 -13.75 3.22 7.15
CA TYR A 90 -14.94 2.53 6.65
C TYR A 90 -15.29 1.31 7.51
N THR A 91 -14.33 0.43 7.78
CA THR A 91 -14.57 -0.79 8.56
C THR A 91 -15.09 -0.48 9.96
N VAL A 92 -14.46 0.44 10.68
CA VAL A 92 -14.86 0.75 12.05
C VAL A 92 -16.21 1.47 12.09
N ALA A 93 -16.42 2.46 11.23
CA ALA A 93 -17.69 3.19 11.21
C ALA A 93 -18.86 2.30 10.78
N GLN A 94 -18.64 1.36 9.85
CA GLN A 94 -19.65 0.37 9.45
C GLN A 94 -19.95 -0.61 10.59
N TYR A 95 -18.93 -1.11 11.28
CA TYR A 95 -19.09 -2.01 12.43
C TYR A 95 -19.97 -1.40 13.53
N PHE A 96 -19.76 -0.12 13.85
CA PHE A 96 -20.54 0.58 14.88
C PHE A 96 -21.82 1.26 14.35
N GLY A 97 -22.14 1.14 13.06
CA GLY A 97 -23.31 1.78 12.44
C GLY A 97 -23.27 3.32 12.46
N TRP A 98 -22.08 3.93 12.47
CA TRP A 98 -21.91 5.38 12.44
C TRP A 98 -22.10 5.97 11.04
N THR A 99 -22.30 7.28 10.95
CA THR A 99 -22.24 7.99 9.66
C THR A 99 -20.79 7.94 9.12
N TRP A 100 -20.63 7.52 7.87
CA TRP A 100 -19.35 7.31 7.20
C TRP A 100 -19.39 7.78 5.76
N GLY A 101 -18.22 8.01 5.17
CA GLY A 101 -18.06 8.35 3.75
C GLY A 101 -17.22 9.60 3.55
N LYS A 102 -16.35 9.56 2.53
CA LYS A 102 -15.49 10.68 2.11
C LYS A 102 -16.27 11.84 1.49
N THR A 103 -17.51 11.58 1.04
CA THR A 103 -18.40 12.58 0.45
C THR A 103 -19.13 13.42 1.50
N HIS A 104 -19.22 12.94 2.75
CA HIS A 104 -19.80 13.71 3.84
C HIS A 104 -18.83 14.78 4.35
N ALA A 105 -19.37 15.95 4.69
CA ALA A 105 -18.59 16.98 5.34
C ALA A 105 -17.94 16.45 6.64
N PRO A 106 -16.71 16.87 7.00
CA PRO A 106 -16.01 16.36 8.18
C PRO A 106 -16.81 16.44 9.48
N ARG A 107 -17.66 17.47 9.64
CA ARG A 107 -18.55 17.61 10.81
C ARG A 107 -19.70 16.60 10.83
N ALA A 108 -20.22 16.21 9.67
CA ALA A 108 -21.34 15.28 9.54
C ALA A 108 -20.91 13.82 9.79
N ALA A 109 -19.69 13.46 9.39
CA ALA A 109 -19.09 12.15 9.61
C ALA A 109 -17.83 12.26 10.49
N ALA A 110 -17.93 12.98 11.61
CA ALA A 110 -16.78 13.34 12.44
C ALA A 110 -16.02 12.12 12.99
N ARG A 111 -16.73 11.08 13.41
CA ARG A 111 -16.12 9.85 13.94
C ARG A 111 -15.35 9.08 12.86
N PHE A 112 -15.88 9.02 11.64
CA PHE A 112 -15.20 8.43 10.50
C PHE A 112 -13.90 9.17 10.18
N HIS A 113 -13.96 10.50 10.02
CA HIS A 113 -12.78 11.32 9.72
C HIS A 113 -11.74 11.28 10.85
N LEU A 114 -12.18 11.21 12.11
CA LEU A 114 -11.29 11.05 13.25
C LEU A 114 -10.52 9.74 13.16
N ILE A 115 -11.16 8.63 12.82
CA ILE A 115 -10.47 7.35 12.66
C ILE A 115 -9.46 7.42 11.52
N VAL A 116 -9.81 7.99 10.37
CA VAL A 116 -8.86 8.17 9.26
C VAL A 116 -7.62 8.94 9.70
N ILE A 117 -7.81 10.07 10.41
CA ILE A 117 -6.69 10.89 10.92
C ILE A 117 -5.86 10.10 11.95
N VAL A 118 -6.51 9.45 12.91
CA VAL A 118 -5.82 8.66 13.94
C VAL A 118 -5.04 7.50 13.31
N SER A 119 -5.59 6.80 12.31
CA SER A 119 -4.89 5.74 11.58
C SER A 119 -3.63 6.27 10.89
N LEU A 120 -3.71 7.43 10.24
CA LEU A 120 -2.53 8.07 9.63
C LEU A 120 -1.50 8.48 10.68
N LEU A 121 -1.92 9.06 11.80
CA LEU A 121 -1.03 9.46 12.88
C LEU A 121 -0.34 8.25 13.52
N VAL A 122 -1.07 7.16 13.75
CA VAL A 122 -0.51 5.91 14.29
C VAL A 122 0.50 5.32 13.32
N GLY A 123 0.20 5.27 12.02
CA GLY A 123 1.16 4.85 11.00
C GLY A 123 2.42 5.72 10.97
N ALA A 124 2.26 7.04 11.03
CA ALA A 124 3.39 7.98 11.09
C ALA A 124 4.22 7.81 12.37
N MET A 125 3.58 7.67 13.53
CA MET A 125 4.26 7.42 14.80
C MET A 125 5.04 6.10 14.76
N LEU A 126 4.49 5.06 14.14
CA LEU A 126 5.18 3.79 13.96
C LEU A 126 6.46 3.95 13.13
N VAL A 127 6.44 4.76 12.07
CA VAL A 127 7.66 5.07 11.29
C VAL A 127 8.70 5.79 12.17
N LEU A 128 8.27 6.72 13.02
CA LEU A 128 9.17 7.46 13.92
C LEU A 128 9.86 6.58 14.98
N THR A 129 9.36 5.37 15.25
CA THR A 129 10.02 4.44 16.18
C THR A 129 11.31 3.84 15.62
N GLY A 130 11.55 3.94 14.31
CA GLY A 130 12.72 3.34 13.65
C GLY A 130 12.65 1.82 13.54
N ILE A 131 11.49 1.21 13.77
CA ILE A 131 11.29 -0.23 13.49
C ILE A 131 11.55 -0.48 12.00
N ASP A 132 12.25 -1.59 11.74
CA ASP A 132 12.55 -2.02 10.38
C ASP A 132 11.26 -2.28 9.58
N PRO A 133 11.01 -1.56 8.48
CA PRO A 133 9.81 -1.73 7.66
C PRO A 133 9.73 -3.11 7.02
N ILE A 134 10.86 -3.79 6.80
CA ILE A 134 10.90 -5.16 6.29
C ILE A 134 10.22 -6.09 7.30
N LYS A 135 10.59 -6.00 8.58
CA LYS A 135 9.97 -6.79 9.65
C LYS A 135 8.49 -6.50 9.81
N VAL A 136 8.08 -5.23 9.74
CA VAL A 136 6.65 -4.85 9.80
C VAL A 136 5.88 -5.52 8.66
N THR A 137 6.46 -5.56 7.46
CA THR A 137 5.85 -6.18 6.29
C THR A 137 5.76 -7.71 6.44
N GLU A 138 6.83 -8.36 6.89
CA GLU A 138 6.87 -9.79 7.15
C GLU A 138 5.82 -10.22 8.18
N TYR A 139 5.76 -9.55 9.33
CA TYR A 139 4.74 -9.83 10.34
C TYR A 139 3.33 -9.59 9.80
N SER A 140 3.11 -8.51 9.05
CA SER A 140 1.81 -8.22 8.44
C SER A 140 1.36 -9.32 7.49
N LEU A 141 2.27 -9.87 6.67
CA LEU A 141 1.97 -11.00 5.78
C LEU A 141 1.63 -12.27 6.55
N VAL A 142 2.35 -12.57 7.63
CA VAL A 142 2.04 -13.72 8.51
C VAL A 142 0.65 -13.57 9.13
N PHE A 143 0.32 -12.39 9.68
CA PHE A 143 -1.01 -12.14 10.24
C PHE A 143 -2.10 -12.21 9.17
N ALA A 144 -1.86 -11.68 7.97
CA ALA A 144 -2.80 -11.79 6.86
C ALA A 144 -3.06 -13.26 6.50
N ALA A 145 -2.01 -14.08 6.39
CA ALA A 145 -2.13 -15.52 6.10
C ALA A 145 -2.98 -16.26 7.15
N VAL A 146 -2.81 -15.91 8.43
CA VAL A 146 -3.60 -16.46 9.54
C VAL A 146 -5.06 -15.98 9.50
N ALA A 147 -5.30 -14.74 9.07
CA ALA A 147 -6.64 -14.17 8.97
C ALA A 147 -7.44 -14.67 7.75
N LEU A 148 -6.78 -15.08 6.65
CA LEU A 148 -7.43 -15.49 5.40
C LEU A 148 -8.54 -16.54 5.58
N PRO A 149 -8.36 -17.64 6.34
CA PRO A 149 -9.44 -18.60 6.57
C PRO A 149 -10.66 -17.95 7.23
N LEU A 150 -10.45 -17.04 8.18
CA LEU A 150 -11.54 -16.37 8.90
C LEU A 150 -12.30 -15.38 8.03
N THR A 151 -11.64 -14.79 7.02
CA THR A 151 -12.28 -13.84 6.12
C THR A 151 -12.98 -14.52 4.95
N TYR A 152 -12.50 -15.68 4.48
CA TYR A 152 -13.05 -16.36 3.29
C TYR A 152 -13.99 -17.53 3.57
N LEU A 153 -13.86 -18.24 4.70
CA LEU A 153 -14.77 -19.35 5.05
C LEU A 153 -16.22 -18.93 5.38
N PRO A 154 -16.51 -17.75 5.95
CA PRO A 154 -17.89 -17.34 6.25
C PRO A 154 -18.61 -16.68 5.07
N ILE A 155 -18.01 -16.63 3.88
CA ILE A 155 -18.58 -16.09 2.63
C ILE A 155 -18.94 -17.25 1.69
#